data_AF-A0A5C6E2F0-F1
#
_entry.id   AF-A0A5C6E2F0-F1
#
_cell.length_a   1.000
_cell.length_b   1.000
_cell.length_c   1.000
_cell.angle_alpha   90.00
_cell.angle_beta   90.00
_cell.angle_gamma   90.00
#
_symmetry.space_group_name_H-M   'P 1'
#
loop_
_entity.id
_entity.type
_entity.pdbx_description
1 polymer ?
#
loop_
_entity_poly.entity_id
_entity_poly.type
_entity_poly.pdbx_seq_one_letter_code
_entity_poly.pdbx_strand_id
1 'polypeptide(L)' 'MALVVVRGALFGELADQVASEAIMALLVFTAIGWIAGWIADYLVRDAVEVSFRRRVDWYRQGVAESVRLENKPSEES' A
#
# COMPACT_ATOMS: atom_id res chain seq x y z
N MET A 1 20.62 14.99 8.87
CA MET A 1 21.93 14.32 9.07
C MET A 1 23.09 15.27 8.85
N ALA A 2 23.39 15.72 7.62
CA ALA A 2 24.55 16.60 7.34
C ALA A 2 24.56 17.91 8.16
N LEU A 3 23.41 18.58 8.29
CA LEU A 3 23.28 19.83 9.05
C LEU A 3 23.58 19.70 10.55
N VAL A 4 23.17 18.58 11.17
CA VAL A 4 23.33 18.36 12.62
C VAL A 4 24.78 17.99 12.95
N VAL A 5 25.41 17.19 12.09
CA VAL A 5 26.84 16.84 12.20
C VAL A 5 27.73 18.08 12.03
N VAL A 6 27.41 18.94 11.06
CA VAL A 6 28.15 20.20 10.82
C VAL A 6 27.98 21.16 12.00
N ARG A 7 26.78 21.25 12.60
CA ARG A 7 26.56 22.07 13.79
C ARG A 7 27.32 21.55 15.02
N GLY A 8 27.25 20.25 15.33
CA GLY A 8 27.99 19.66 16.45
C GLY A 8 29.50 19.83 16.33
N ALA A 9 30.04 19.72 15.09
CA ALA A 9 31.46 19.95 14.81
C ALA A 9 31.88 21.43 14.94
N LEU A 10 30.99 22.39 14.64
CA LEU A 10 31.28 23.83 14.69
C LEU A 10 31.09 24.47 16.08
N PHE A 11 30.16 23.96 16.89
CA PHE A 11 29.79 24.57 18.18
C PHE A 11 30.34 23.83 19.40
N GLY A 12 31.04 22.70 19.23
CA GLY A 12 31.63 21.93 20.33
C GLY A 12 30.60 21.27 21.26
N GLU A 13 29.35 21.11 20.80
CA GLU A 13 28.31 20.38 21.52
C GLU A 13 28.72 18.90 21.63
N LEU A 14 28.64 18.33 22.85
CA LEU A 14 28.98 16.93 23.11
C LEU A 14 28.21 16.04 22.12
N ALA A 15 28.91 15.14 21.43
CA ALA A 15 28.36 14.24 20.42
C ALA A 15 27.09 13.48 20.89
N ASP A 16 26.94 13.34 22.21
CA ASP A 16 25.78 12.77 22.89
C ASP A 16 24.46 13.52 22.61
N GLN A 17 24.47 14.86 22.61
CA GLN A 17 23.26 15.66 22.31
C GLN A 17 22.83 15.49 20.84
N VAL A 18 23.79 15.57 19.91
CA VAL A 18 23.54 15.38 18.47
C VAL A 18 23.05 13.96 18.17
N ALA A 19 23.63 12.95 18.83
CA ALA A 19 23.19 11.57 18.69
C ALA A 19 21.75 11.37 19.19
N SER A 20 21.41 11.96 20.34
CA SER A 20 20.05 11.87 20.90
C SER A 20 18.99 12.50 19.98
N GLU A 21 19.30 13.65 19.38
CA GLU A 21 18.38 14.35 18.48
C GLU A 21 18.21 13.58 17.16
N ALA A 22 19.28 12.96 16.65
CA ALA A 22 19.23 12.10 15.46
C ALA A 22 18.42 10.82 15.70
N ILE A 23 18.55 10.19 16.87
CA ILE A 23 17.75 9.02 17.27
C ILE A 23 16.27 9.40 17.36
N MET A 24 15.95 10.54 17.96
CA MET A 24 14.57 11.02 18.03
C MET A 24 13.98 11.29 16.64
N ALA A 25 14.74 11.91 15.74
CA ALA A 25 14.30 12.11 14.36
C ALA A 25 14.06 10.78 13.64
N LEU A 26 14.94 9.79 13.81
CA LEU A 26 14.76 8.44 13.26
C LEU A 26 13.48 7.79 13.79
N LEU A 27 13.21 7.87 15.08
CA LEU A 27 11.99 7.31 15.67
C LEU A 27 10.73 7.93 15.08
N VAL A 28 10.72 9.25 14.86
CA VAL A 28 9.59 9.94 14.21
C VAL A 28 9.39 9.44 12.78
N PHE A 29 10.47 9.36 11.99
CA PHE A 29 10.39 8.84 10.63
C PHE A 29 9.96 7.37 10.57
N THR A 30 10.43 6.55 11.50
CA THR A 30 10.01 5.14 11.62
C THR A 30 8.53 5.04 11.93
N ALA A 31 8.01 5.85 12.87
CA ALA A 31 6.58 5.86 13.21
C ALA A 31 5.72 6.27 12.00
N ILE A 32 6.13 7.31 11.27
CA ILE A 32 5.43 7.75 10.05
C ILE A 32 5.47 6.66 8.99
N GLY A 33 6.64 6.07 8.76
CA GLY A 33 6.82 4.99 7.78
C GLY A 33 5.97 3.76 8.11
N TRP A 34 5.86 3.41 9.40
CA TRP A 34 4.98 2.35 9.87
C TRP A 34 3.52 2.63 9.54
N ILE A 35 3.02 3.82 9.89
CA ILE A 35 1.63 4.21 9.66
C ILE A 35 1.34 4.25 8.15
N ALA A 36 2.24 4.84 7.37
CA ALA A 36 2.11 4.89 5.92
C ALA A 36 2.09 3.48 5.29
N GLY A 37 2.95 2.58 5.77
CA GLY A 37 2.96 1.18 5.32
C GLY A 37 1.65 0.46 5.66
N TRP A 38 1.11 0.67 6.86
CA TRP A 38 -0.15 0.07 7.27
C TRP A 38 -1.34 0.55 6.42
N ILE A 39 -1.39 1.86 6.11
CA ILE A 39 -2.41 2.42 5.21
C ILE A 39 -2.24 1.87 3.80
N ALA A 40 -1.02 1.82 3.28
CA ALA A 40 -0.74 1.30 1.95
C ALA A 40 -1.19 -0.16 1.81
N ASP A 41 -0.91 -1.00 2.80
CA ASP A 41 -1.34 -2.40 2.81
C ASP A 41 -2.87 -2.53 2.77
N TYR A 42 -3.57 -1.71 3.55
CA TYR A 42 -5.03 -1.65 3.54
C TYR A 42 -5.60 -1.24 2.17
N LEU A 43 -5.06 -0.17 1.59
CA LEU A 43 -5.53 0.35 0.30
C LEU A 43 -5.24 -0.63 -0.84
N VAL A 44 -4.07 -1.25 -0.85
CA VAL A 44 -3.70 -2.26 -1.85
C VAL A 44 -4.61 -3.46 -1.73
N ARG A 45 -4.84 -3.96 -0.52
CA ARG A 45 -5.71 -5.12 -0.29
C ARG A 45 -7.13 -4.86 -0.77
N ASP A 46 -7.70 -3.72 -0.41
CA ASP A 46 -9.06 -3.33 -0.83
C ASP A 46 -9.16 -3.17 -2.35
N ALA A 47 -8.21 -2.45 -2.96
CA ALA A 47 -8.18 -2.27 -4.42
C ALA A 47 -8.04 -3.61 -5.16
N VAL A 48 -7.20 -4.52 -4.67
CA VAL A 48 -7.05 -5.88 -5.23
C VAL A 48 -8.35 -6.65 -5.09
N GLU A 49 -8.98 -6.63 -3.91
CA GLU A 49 -10.22 -7.36 -3.65
C GLU A 49 -11.38 -6.86 -4.55
N VAL A 50 -11.56 -5.55 -4.66
CA VAL A 50 -12.57 -4.95 -5.56
C VAL A 50 -12.30 -5.34 -7.02
N SER A 51 -11.04 -5.26 -7.45
CA SER A 51 -10.67 -5.62 -8.83
C SER A 51 -10.90 -7.10 -9.11
N PHE A 52 -10.63 -7.96 -8.13
CA PHE A 52 -10.80 -9.40 -8.25
C PHE A 52 -12.27 -9.77 -8.29
N ARG A 53 -13.09 -9.25 -7.36
CA ARG A 53 -14.54 -9.47 -7.34
C ARG A 53 -15.19 -9.08 -8.66
N ARG A 54 -14.86 -7.90 -9.19
CA ARG A 54 -15.39 -7.43 -10.49
C ARG A 54 -15.04 -8.38 -11.65
N ARG A 55 -13.82 -8.91 -11.69
CA ARG A 55 -13.40 -9.88 -12.71
C ARG A 55 -14.12 -11.22 -12.57
N VAL A 56 -14.28 -11.71 -11.34
CA VAL A 56 -14.98 -12.96 -11.07
C VAL A 56 -16.46 -12.85 -11.44
N ASP A 57 -17.11 -11.74 -11.09
CA ASP A 57 -18.51 -11.52 -11.42
C ASP A 57 -18.73 -11.44 -12.93
N TRP A 58 -17.85 -10.74 -13.65
CA TRP A 58 -17.89 -10.71 -15.11
C TRP A 58 -17.74 -12.13 -15.71
N TYR A 59 -16.77 -12.91 -15.22
CA TYR A 59 -16.57 -14.28 -15.70
C TYR A 59 -17.78 -15.18 -15.41
N ARG A 60 -18.36 -15.10 -14.20
CA ARG A 60 -19.56 -15.85 -13.82
C ARG A 60 -20.75 -15.49 -14.72
N GLN A 61 -20.95 -14.20 -15.02
CA GLN A 61 -22.00 -13.76 -15.93
C GLN A 61 -21.77 -14.26 -17.36
N GLY A 62 -20.53 -14.21 -17.85
CA GLY A 62 -20.18 -14.73 -19.17
C GLY A 62 -20.44 -16.24 -19.29
N VAL A 63 -20.08 -17.02 -18.27
CA VAL A 63 -20.35 -18.46 -18.22
C VAL A 63 -21.86 -18.74 -18.11
N ALA A 64 -22.59 -17.99 -17.29
CA ALA A 64 -24.04 -18.16 -17.18
C ALA A 64 -24.75 -17.87 -18.51
N GLU A 65 -24.33 -16.84 -19.24
CA GLU A 65 -24.87 -16.51 -20.55
C GLU A 65 -24.49 -17.55 -21.61
N SER A 66 -23.25 -18.06 -21.63
CA SER A 66 -22.87 -19.12 -22.56
C SER A 66 -23.67 -20.42 -22.33
N VAL A 67 -23.89 -20.79 -21.07
CA VAL A 67 -24.72 -21.96 -20.70
C VAL A 67 -26.19 -21.74 -21.09
N ARG A 68 -26.69 -20.51 -20.99
CA ARG A 68 -28.05 -20.15 -21.44
C ARG A 68 -28.18 -20.22 -22.97
N LEU A 69 -27.18 -19.76 -23.70
CA LEU A 69 -27.14 -19.79 -25.17
C LEU A 69 -27.03 -21.23 -25.69
N GLU A 70 -26.25 -22.08 -25.01
CA GLU A 70 -26.14 -23.50 -25.34
C GLU A 70 -27.43 -24.29 -25.03
N ASN A 71 -28.16 -23.91 -23.98
CA ASN A 71 -29.46 -24.51 -23.63
C ASN A 71 -30.66 -23.93 -24.39
N LYS A 72 -30.48 -22.94 -25.27
CA LYS A 72 -31.55 -22.53 -26.19
C LYS A 72 -31.53 -23.50 -27.37
N PRO A 73 -32.46 -24.46 -27.46
CA PRO A 73 -32.57 -25.25 -28.68
C PRO A 73 -33.00 -24.30 -29.79
N SER A 74 -32.47 -24.53 -30.98
CA SER A 74 -32.85 -23.88 -32.23
C SER A 74 -34.36 -23.85 -32.42
N GLU A 75 -35.03 -22.82 -31.91
CA GLU A 75 -36.44 -22.49 -32.19
C GLU A 75 -36.56 -21.40 -33.27
N GLU A 76 -35.60 -21.33 -34.19
CA GLU A 76 -35.77 -20.60 -35.44
C GLU A 76 -35.50 -21.58 -36.59
N SER A 77 -36.57 -22.29 -36.99
CA SER A 77 -36.73 -22.87 -38.34
C SER A 77 -37.43 -21.86 -39.24
#